data_AF-A0A183LWM6-F1
#
_entry.id   AF-A0A183LWM6-F1
#
_cell.length_a   1.000
_cell.length_b   1.000
_cell.length_c   1.000
_cell.angle_alpha   90.00
_cell.angle_beta   90.00
_cell.angle_gamma   90.00
#
_symmetry.space_group_name_H-M   'P 1'
#
loop_
_entity.id
_entity.type
_entity.pdbx_description
1 polymer ?
#
loop_
_entity_poly.entity_id
_entity_poly.type
_entity_poly.pdbx_seq_one_letter_code
_entity_poly.pdbx_strand_id
1 'polypeptide(L)'
;MRLLLQVDHYSKSSMFLSTGYTECLPQFILIIEKDTIFRKLLSEKFYEKFKPCLLVTAKGYPDLITRQFLAQINYIHPNIPMIGLFDADPHGINVFCTYKYGTTVSMKLLFLKC
;
A
#
# COMPACT_ATOMS: atom_id res chain seq x y z
N MET A 1 8.48 3.96 -4.63
CA MET A 1 7.05 3.89 -4.29
C MET A 1 6.15 4.25 -5.49
N ARG A 2 5.20 3.39 -5.88
CA ARG A 2 4.06 3.80 -6.73
C ARG A 2 2.79 3.66 -5.90
N LEU A 3 2.14 4.79 -5.65
CA LEU A 3 0.81 4.85 -5.02
C LEU A 3 -0.20 5.08 -6.12
N LEU A 4 -1.26 4.27 -6.14
CA LEU A 4 -2.49 4.66 -6.82
C LEU A 4 -3.52 4.99 -5.74
N LEU A 5 -3.56 6.29 -5.41
CA LEU A 5 -4.78 6.93 -4.95
C LEU A 5 -5.53 7.32 -6.22
N GLN A 6 -6.44 6.47 -6.68
CA GLN A 6 -7.28 6.84 -7.81
C GLN A 6 -8.38 7.79 -7.28
N VAL A 7 -7.98 9.05 -7.06
CA VAL A 7 -8.85 10.23 -7.01
C VAL A 7 -9.16 10.58 -8.47
N ASP A 8 -9.87 9.70 -9.18
CA ASP A 8 -10.21 9.99 -10.58
C ASP A 8 -11.45 10.84 -10.62
N HIS A 9 -11.25 12.15 -10.43
CA HIS A 9 -11.82 13.23 -11.24
C HIS A 9 -11.30 14.61 -10.76
N TYR A 10 -9.99 14.92 -10.89
CA TYR A 10 -9.59 16.32 -11.17
C TYR A 10 -8.20 16.44 -11.83
N SER A 11 -8.25 16.97 -13.05
CA SER A 11 -7.23 17.58 -13.91
C SER A 11 -5.83 17.90 -13.31
N LYS A 12 -4.81 17.50 -14.09
CA LYS A 12 -3.50 18.15 -14.35
C LYS A 12 -2.60 18.58 -13.17
N SER A 13 -1.37 18.06 -13.27
CA SER A 13 -0.10 18.73 -12.97
C SER A 13 0.34 18.84 -11.50
N SER A 14 1.63 18.52 -11.29
CA SER A 14 2.45 18.86 -10.13
C SER A 14 2.01 18.34 -8.75
N MET A 15 2.79 17.37 -8.26
CA MET A 15 3.22 17.21 -6.87
C MET A 15 2.89 18.41 -5.97
N PHE A 16 1.92 18.31 -5.06
CA PHE A 16 1.84 19.12 -3.84
C PHE A 16 0.93 18.46 -2.79
N LEU A 17 1.50 18.17 -1.62
CA LEU A 17 0.81 18.02 -0.35
C LEU A 17 0.29 19.39 0.07
N SER A 18 -1.02 19.53 0.28
CA SER A 18 -1.73 20.46 1.20
C SER A 18 -3.11 20.80 0.63
N THR A 19 -4.12 20.80 1.52
CA THR A 19 -5.48 21.39 1.37
C THR A 19 -6.50 20.62 0.51
N GLY A 20 -7.46 19.94 1.17
CA GLY A 20 -8.84 19.82 0.64
C GLY A 20 -9.48 18.43 0.47
N TYR A 21 -8.95 17.33 1.02
CA TYR A 21 -9.65 16.04 0.95
C TYR A 21 -10.63 15.88 2.12
N THR A 22 -11.93 15.81 1.82
CA THR A 22 -12.92 15.21 2.71
C THR A 22 -12.52 13.77 3.04
N GLU A 23 -12.81 13.35 4.27
CA GLU A 23 -12.26 12.20 5.00
C GLU A 23 -12.62 10.80 4.44
N CYS A 24 -12.29 10.45 3.20
CA CYS A 24 -12.49 9.08 2.71
C CYS A 24 -11.29 8.18 3.05
N LEU A 25 -11.23 7.77 4.32
CA LEU A 25 -10.28 6.76 4.79
C LEU A 25 -10.52 5.42 4.07
N PRO A 26 -9.48 4.72 3.61
CA PRO A 26 -9.63 3.41 2.99
C PRO A 26 -10.10 2.37 4.01
N GLN A 27 -10.95 1.43 3.56
CA GLN A 27 -11.35 0.27 4.35
C GLN A 27 -10.19 -0.71 4.58
N PHE A 28 -9.23 -0.75 3.65
CA PHE A 28 -8.01 -1.54 3.78
C PHE A 28 -6.90 -1.01 2.87
N ILE A 29 -5.66 -1.38 3.21
CA ILE A 29 -4.47 -1.07 2.43
C ILE A 29 -3.88 -2.38 1.94
N LEU A 30 -3.72 -2.52 0.62
CA LEU A 30 -3.13 -3.70 0.00
C LEU A 30 -1.72 -3.36 -0.52
N ILE A 31 -0.71 -3.95 0.13
CA ILE A 31 0.70 -3.84 -0.20
C ILE A 31 1.06 -5.00 -1.12
N ILE A 32 1.60 -4.72 -2.29
CA ILE A 32 1.90 -5.72 -3.31
C ILE A 32 3.39 -5.67 -3.61
N GLU A 33 4.06 -6.79 -3.42
CA GLU A 33 5.50 -6.92 -3.68
C GLU A 33 5.82 -6.61 -5.16
N LYS A 34 5.17 -7.33 -6.07
CA LYS A 34 5.56 -7.42 -7.47
C LYS A 34 4.79 -6.44 -8.37
N ASP A 35 5.50 -5.64 -9.17
CA ASP A 35 4.89 -4.64 -10.09
C ASP A 35 3.98 -5.31 -11.14
N THR A 36 4.27 -6.55 -11.53
CA THR A 36 3.44 -7.31 -12.50
C THR A 36 2.07 -7.65 -11.92
N ILE A 37 2.01 -8.10 -10.66
CA ILE A 37 0.76 -8.38 -9.95
C ILE A 37 -0.01 -7.08 -9.71
N PHE A 38 0.69 -6.02 -9.32
CA PHE A 38 0.09 -4.70 -9.17
C PHE A 38 -0.59 -4.24 -10.46
N ARG A 39 0.12 -4.29 -11.61
CA ARG A 39 -0.46 -3.93 -12.91
C ARG A 39 -1.63 -4.83 -13.31
N LYS A 40 -1.56 -6.13 -13.01
CA LYS A 40 -2.67 -7.06 -13.26
C LYS A 40 -3.92 -6.62 -12.51
N LEU A 41 -3.81 -6.35 -11.21
CA LEU A 41 -4.93 -5.87 -10.39
C LEU A 41 -5.52 -4.54 -10.88
N LEU A 42 -4.68 -3.64 -11.41
CA LEU A 42 -5.16 -2.41 -12.04
C LEU A 42 -5.92 -2.68 -13.34
N SER A 43 -5.41 -3.57 -14.19
CA SER A 43 -6.06 -3.93 -15.46
C SER A 43 -7.42 -4.60 -15.23
N GLU A 44 -7.54 -5.36 -14.13
CA GLU A 44 -8.78 -5.99 -13.70
C GLU A 44 -9.71 -5.04 -12.93
N LYS A 45 -9.35 -3.75 -12.80
CA LYS A 45 -10.12 -2.73 -12.08
C LYS A 45 -10.47 -3.15 -10.65
N PHE A 46 -9.53 -3.82 -9.96
CA PHE A 46 -9.72 -4.27 -8.57
C PHE A 46 -10.17 -3.13 -7.66
N TYR A 47 -9.59 -1.95 -7.84
CA TYR A 47 -9.91 -0.74 -7.09
C TYR A 47 -11.33 -0.21 -7.36
N GLU A 48 -12.02 -0.58 -8.45
CA GLU A 48 -13.43 -0.24 -8.67
C GLU A 48 -14.35 -1.18 -7.91
N LYS A 49 -13.96 -2.46 -7.84
CA LYS A 49 -14.73 -3.51 -7.17
C LYS A 49 -14.65 -3.43 -5.65
N PHE A 50 -13.52 -2.98 -5.10
CA PHE A 50 -13.24 -2.98 -3.65
C PHE A 50 -12.99 -1.57 -3.09
N LYS A 51 -13.87 -0.60 -3.38
CA LYS A 51 -13.76 0.77 -2.83
C LYS A 51 -14.32 0.88 -1.40
N PRO A 52 -13.75 1.75 -0.55
CA PRO A 52 -12.49 2.49 -0.73
C PRO A 52 -11.27 1.64 -0.32
N CYS A 53 -10.26 1.52 -1.19
CA CYS A 53 -9.01 0.81 -0.90
C CYS A 53 -7.78 1.60 -1.34
N LEU A 54 -6.64 1.35 -0.70
CA LEU A 54 -5.34 1.90 -1.09
C LEU A 54 -4.43 0.78 -1.59
N LEU A 55 -3.97 0.86 -2.83
CA LEU A 55 -2.99 -0.07 -3.40
C LEU A 55 -1.58 0.53 -3.36
N VAL A 56 -0.63 -0.21 -2.78
CA VAL A 56 0.76 0.23 -2.61
C VAL A 56 1.70 -0.81 -3.19
N THR A 57 2.71 -0.39 -3.96
CA THR A 57 3.80 -1.28 -4.36
C THR A 57 5.17 -0.59 -4.27
N ALA A 58 6.16 -1.35 -3.82
CA ALA A 58 7.58 -0.97 -3.88
C ALA A 58 8.31 -1.57 -5.09
N LYS A 59 7.65 -2.38 -5.92
CA LYS A 59 8.25 -3.12 -7.05
C LYS A 59 9.37 -4.07 -6.61
N GLY A 60 9.16 -4.79 -5.50
CA GLY A 60 10.12 -5.68 -4.87
C GLY A 60 10.40 -5.23 -3.44
N TYR A 61 11.67 -4.99 -3.13
CA TYR A 61 12.11 -4.65 -1.78
C TYR A 61 11.65 -3.24 -1.35
N PRO A 62 11.08 -3.09 -0.13
CA PRO A 62 10.62 -1.79 0.34
C PRO A 62 11.75 -0.78 0.55
N ASP A 63 11.59 0.41 -0.02
CA ASP A 63 12.40 1.59 0.30
C ASP A 63 12.04 2.18 1.68
N LEU A 64 12.98 2.91 2.27
CA LEU A 64 12.79 3.54 3.59
C LEU A 64 11.55 4.46 3.64
N ILE A 65 11.31 5.21 2.56
CA ILE A 65 10.19 6.16 2.46
C ILE A 65 8.85 5.41 2.48
N THR A 66 8.70 4.36 1.67
CA THR A 66 7.48 3.53 1.68
C THR A 66 7.20 2.93 3.06
N ARG A 67 8.25 2.46 3.77
CA ARG A 67 8.09 1.91 5.13
C ARG A 67 7.65 2.96 6.13
N GLN A 68 8.26 4.14 6.10
CA GLN A 68 7.88 5.25 6.97
C GLN A 68 6.45 5.72 6.71
N PHE A 69 6.06 5.83 5.44
CA PHE A 69 4.70 6.20 5.04
C PHE A 69 3.66 5.22 5.60
N LEU A 70 3.86 3.91 5.42
CA LEU A 70 2.97 2.89 5.97
C LEU A 70 2.97 2.90 7.50
N ALA A 71 4.13 3.04 8.14
CA ALA A 71 4.21 3.11 9.60
C ALA A 71 3.44 4.31 10.17
N GLN A 72 3.51 5.46 9.50
CA GLN A 72 2.73 6.64 9.88
C GLN A 72 1.22 6.43 9.71
N ILE A 73 0.76 5.82 8.61
CA ILE A 73 -0.66 5.49 8.45
C ILE A 73 -1.13 4.52 9.53
N ASN A 74 -0.36 3.46 9.81
CA ASN A 74 -0.68 2.50 10.85
C ASN A 74 -0.73 3.16 12.24
N TYR A 75 0.11 4.17 12.48
CA TYR A 75 0.13 4.93 13.73
C TYR A 75 -1.09 5.84 13.89
N ILE A 76 -1.46 6.57 12.83
CA ILE A 76 -2.59 7.51 12.84
C ILE A 76 -3.93 6.77 12.78
N HIS A 77 -4.01 5.69 12.00
CA HIS A 77 -5.23 4.91 11.74
C HIS A 77 -5.01 3.41 11.99
N PRO A 78 -4.82 2.98 13.25
CA PRO A 78 -4.50 1.59 13.60
C PRO A 78 -5.64 0.59 13.31
N ASN A 79 -6.85 1.09 13.03
CA ASN A 79 -8.02 0.28 12.71
C ASN A 79 -8.10 -0.11 11.23
N ILE A 80 -7.31 0.52 10.35
CA ILE A 80 -7.30 0.19 8.93
C ILE A 80 -6.41 -1.04 8.72
N PRO A 81 -6.96 -2.18 8.27
CA PRO A 81 -6.17 -3.37 8.04
C PRO A 81 -5.16 -3.17 6.90
N MET A 82 -3.91 -3.52 7.17
CA MET A 82 -2.86 -3.63 6.17
C MET A 82 -2.69 -5.09 5.79
N ILE A 83 -2.85 -5.36 4.50
CA ILE A 83 -2.77 -6.69 3.90
C ILE A 83 -1.62 -6.65 2.91
N GLY A 84 -0.74 -7.63 2.96
CA GLY A 84 0.41 -7.70 2.07
C GLY A 84 0.40 -8.97 1.24
N LEU A 85 0.54 -8.81 -0.07
CA LEU A 85 0.56 -9.87 -1.07
C LEU A 85 2.01 -10.10 -1.51
N PHE A 86 2.57 -11.22 -1.09
CA PHE A 86 3.98 -11.58 -1.29
C PHE A 86 4.13 -12.97 -1.89
N ASP A 87 5.26 -13.21 -2.55
CA ASP A 87 5.60 -14.53 -3.09
C ASP A 87 5.84 -15.52 -1.92
N ALA A 88 5.42 -16.78 -2.08
CA ALA A 88 5.53 -17.80 -1.04
C ALA A 88 6.89 -18.51 -1.03
N ASP A 89 7.94 -17.72 -0.95
CA ASP A 89 9.32 -18.17 -0.88
C ASP A 89 10.08 -17.41 0.23
N PRO A 90 11.31 -17.83 0.58
CA PRO A 90 12.10 -17.15 1.60
C PRO A 90 12.36 -15.66 1.30
N HIS A 91 12.40 -15.27 0.03
CA HIS A 91 12.59 -13.86 -0.36
C HIS A 91 11.34 -13.04 -0.06
N GLY A 92 10.15 -13.51 -0.45
CA GLY A 92 8.88 -12.84 -0.16
C GLY A 92 8.61 -12.72 1.36
N ILE A 93 8.98 -13.74 2.15
CA ILE A 93 8.94 -13.66 3.62
C ILE A 93 9.90 -12.58 4.14
N ASN A 94 11.12 -12.49 3.61
CA ASN A 94 12.08 -11.47 4.02
C ASN A 94 11.59 -10.05 3.69
N VAL A 95 10.97 -9.86 2.52
CA VAL A 95 10.32 -8.60 2.12
C VAL A 95 9.19 -8.26 3.09
N PHE A 96 8.31 -9.22 3.40
CA PHE A 96 7.24 -9.04 4.39
C PHE A 96 7.78 -8.64 5.77
N CYS A 97 8.80 -9.33 6.27
CA CYS A 97 9.44 -9.02 7.56
C CYS A 97 10.02 -7.60 7.55
N THR A 98 10.58 -7.17 6.43
CA THR A 98 11.12 -5.81 6.28
C THR A 98 10.04 -4.75 6.35
N TYR A 99 8.84 -5.01 5.81
CA TYR A 99 7.69 -4.15 6.06
C TYR A 99 7.29 -4.19 7.54
N LYS A 100 7.03 -5.37 8.09
CA LYS A 100 6.42 -5.52 9.42
C LYS A 100 7.30 -5.05 10.59
N TYR A 101 8.61 -5.28 10.50
CA TYR A 101 9.58 -5.08 11.58
C TYR A 101 10.73 -4.14 11.22
N GLY A 102 10.86 -3.73 9.95
CA GLY A 102 11.95 -2.87 9.50
C GLY A 102 11.81 -1.39 9.88
N THR A 103 10.87 -1.05 10.75
CA THR A 103 10.62 0.29 11.31
C THR A 103 10.57 0.23 12.83
N THR A 104 10.85 1.36 13.50
CA THR A 104 10.79 1.47 14.96
C THR A 104 9.40 1.13 15.51
N VAL A 105 8.36 1.34 14.72
CA VAL A 105 6.97 0.97 15.04
C VAL A 105 6.64 -0.33 14.33
N SER A 106 6.17 -1.33 15.07
CA SER A 106 5.71 -2.58 14.47
C SER A 106 4.34 -2.40 13.81
N MET A 107 4.25 -2.74 12.53
CA MET A 107 3.01 -2.60 11.77
C MET A 107 2.11 -3.83 11.88
N LYS A 108 0.79 -3.64 11.94
CA LYS A 108 -0.17 -4.74 11.84
C LYS A 108 -0.38 -5.13 10.38
N LEU A 109 0.58 -5.86 9.84
CA LEU A 109 0.57 -6.37 8.47
C LEU A 109 0.21 -7.86 8.43
N LEU A 110 -0.83 -8.22 7.68
CA LEU A 110 -1.22 -9.60 7.40
C LEU A 110 -0.53 -10.11 6.13
N PHE A 111 0.06 -11.29 6.18
CA PHE A 111 0.65 -11.96 5.01
C PHE A 111 -0.43 -12.73 4.24
N LEU A 112 -0.61 -12.39 2.97
CA LEU A 112 -1.34 -13.18 1.98
C LEU A 112 -0.35 -13.72 0.94
N LYS A 113 -0.53 -14.98 0.62
CA LYS A 113 0.22 -15.66 -0.42
C LYS A 113 -0.34 -15.27 -1.79
N CYS A 114 0.55 -14.85 -2.69
CA CYS A 114 0.24 -14.63 -4.10
C CYS A 114 0.34 -15.90 -4.93
#